data_AF-A0A9P3UM35-F1
#
_entry.id   AF-A0A9P3UM35-F1
#
_cell.length_a   1.000
_cell.length_b   1.000
_cell.length_c   1.000
_cell.angle_alpha   90.00
_cell.angle_beta   90.00
_cell.angle_gamma   90.00
#
_symmetry.space_group_name_H-M   'P 1'
#
loop_
_entity.id
_entity.type
_entity.pdbx_description
1 polymer ?
#
loop_
_entity_poly.entity_id
_entity_poly.type
_entity_poly.pdbx_seq_one_letter_code
_entity_poly.pdbx_strand_id
1 'polypeptide(L)'
;MSSTVTIPQVPHGLQYVGASLLSTVFVLVGQNFTVSKWRKRAGIKYPQMYAEKAEVAASRDALIFNCAQRAHQNTLENIPIVYVTTVLTGLKYPILAATACGIWSVSRIAYTRGYLTGDPAKRANVVYIFGSISMLGLLLTSVYTVGQSICSSL
;
A
#
# COMPACT_ATOMS: atom_id res chain seq x y z
N MET A 1 -17.53 -8.03 -46.22
CA MET A 1 -17.70 -8.76 -44.94
C MET A 1 -17.11 -7.88 -43.85
N SER A 2 -17.94 -7.33 -42.97
CA SER A 2 -17.47 -6.48 -41.87
C SER A 2 -17.12 -7.41 -40.70
N SER A 3 -15.83 -7.55 -40.40
CA SER A 3 -15.37 -8.38 -39.27
C SER A 3 -15.55 -7.57 -37.99
N THR A 4 -16.59 -7.89 -37.23
CA THR A 4 -16.77 -7.37 -35.88
C THR A 4 -15.66 -7.94 -35.00
N VAL A 5 -14.65 -7.13 -34.70
CA VAL A 5 -13.62 -7.47 -33.70
C VAL A 5 -14.31 -7.46 -32.33
N THR A 6 -14.65 -8.63 -31.82
CA THR A 6 -15.09 -8.79 -30.44
C THR A 6 -13.90 -8.54 -29.53
N ILE A 7 -13.75 -7.31 -29.03
CA ILE A 7 -12.84 -7.03 -27.92
C ILE A 7 -13.26 -7.98 -26.77
N PRO A 8 -12.34 -8.80 -26.23
CA PRO A 8 -12.64 -9.64 -25.08
C PRO A 8 -13.28 -8.75 -24.01
N GLN A 9 -14.52 -9.06 -23.65
CA GLN A 9 -15.24 -8.29 -22.63
C GLN A 9 -14.42 -8.37 -21.35
N VAL A 10 -13.80 -7.25 -20.97
CA VAL A 10 -13.08 -7.14 -19.71
C VAL A 10 -14.05 -7.56 -18.60
N PRO A 11 -13.69 -8.52 -17.72
CA PRO A 11 -14.58 -8.98 -16.67
C PRO A 11 -15.16 -7.80 -15.91
N HIS A 12 -16.49 -7.76 -15.80
CA HIS A 12 -17.19 -6.65 -15.17
C HIS A 12 -16.62 -6.40 -13.76
N GLY A 13 -16.10 -5.19 -13.54
CA GLY A 13 -15.47 -4.78 -12.29
C GLY A 13 -13.94 -4.72 -12.28
N LEU A 14 -13.23 -5.18 -13.32
CA LEU A 14 -11.76 -5.06 -13.38
C LEU A 14 -11.29 -3.58 -13.34
N GLN A 15 -12.10 -2.65 -13.84
CA GLN A 15 -11.87 -1.21 -13.70
C GLN A 15 -11.71 -0.77 -12.24
N TYR A 16 -12.41 -1.40 -11.30
CA TYR A 16 -12.26 -1.12 -9.87
C TYR A 16 -10.94 -1.64 -9.32
N VAL A 17 -10.43 -2.74 -9.86
CA VAL A 17 -9.09 -3.25 -9.52
C VAL A 17 -8.01 -2.27 -10.00
N GLY A 18 -8.15 -1.75 -11.22
CA GLY A 18 -7.27 -0.70 -11.73
C GLY A 18 -7.31 0.55 -10.85
N ALA A 19 -8.51 1.00 -10.46
CA ALA A 19 -8.69 2.15 -9.57
C ALA A 19 -8.08 1.90 -8.17
N SER A 20 -8.25 0.70 -7.60
CA SER A 20 -7.68 0.36 -6.29
C SER A 20 -6.16 0.29 -6.33
N LEU A 21 -5.55 -0.26 -7.39
CA LEU A 21 -4.10 -0.24 -7.58
C LEU A 21 -3.59 1.20 -7.71
N LEU A 22 -4.28 2.05 -8.49
CA LEU A 22 -3.94 3.46 -8.62
C LEU A 22 -4.00 4.20 -7.27
N SER A 23 -4.92 3.82 -6.38
CA SER A 23 -5.01 4.42 -5.03
C SER A 23 -3.72 4.24 -4.22
N THR A 24 -3.01 3.12 -4.39
CA THR A 24 -1.72 2.87 -3.72
C THR A 24 -0.62 3.81 -4.21
N VAL A 25 -0.66 4.24 -5.48
CA VAL A 25 0.27 5.22 -6.05
C VAL A 25 0.10 6.56 -5.36
N PHE A 26 -1.14 7.00 -5.14
CA PHE A 26 -1.41 8.24 -4.39
C PHE A 26 -0.92 8.15 -2.95
N VAL A 27 -1.02 6.98 -2.30
CA VAL A 27 -0.44 6.76 -0.97
C VAL A 27 1.09 6.95 -1.01
N LEU A 28 1.78 6.30 -1.96
CA LEU A 28 3.25 6.40 -2.08
C LEU A 28 3.69 7.83 -2.38
N VAL A 29 3.01 8.52 -3.29
CA VAL A 29 3.29 9.93 -3.63
C VAL A 29 3.10 10.82 -2.39
N GLY A 30 1.99 10.66 -1.66
CA GLY A 30 1.73 11.41 -0.43
C GLY A 30 2.77 11.16 0.68
N GLN A 31 3.22 9.91 0.82
CA GLN A 31 4.31 9.56 1.74
C GLN A 31 5.63 10.18 1.32
N ASN A 32 5.98 10.16 0.03
CA ASN A 32 7.20 10.77 -0.49
C ASN A 32 7.24 12.28 -0.23
N PHE A 33 6.11 12.98 -0.46
CA PHE A 33 5.99 14.41 -0.10
C PHE A 33 6.16 14.65 1.40
N THR A 34 5.61 13.77 2.22
CA THR A 34 5.72 13.84 3.69
C THR A 34 7.18 13.65 4.12
N VAL A 35 7.87 12.63 3.61
CA VAL A 35 9.31 12.40 3.88
C VAL A 35 10.13 13.63 3.47
N SER A 36 9.89 14.16 2.27
CA SER A 36 10.61 15.33 1.75
C SER A 36 10.37 16.58 2.61
N LYS A 37 9.13 16.82 3.04
CA LYS A 37 8.77 17.92 3.94
C LYS A 37 9.53 17.84 5.26
N TRP A 38 9.52 16.68 5.92
CA TRP A 38 10.16 16.53 7.22
C TRP A 38 11.69 16.49 7.12
N ARG A 39 12.25 15.94 6.04
CA ARG A 39 13.68 16.03 5.74
C ARG A 39 14.14 17.48 5.71
N LYS A 40 13.45 18.33 4.94
CA LYS A 40 13.78 19.75 4.80
C LYS A 40 13.72 20.47 6.16
N ARG A 41 12.71 20.18 6.95
CA ARG A 41 12.55 20.76 8.30
C ARG A 41 13.63 20.32 9.28
N ALA A 42 14.04 19.06 9.21
CA ALA A 42 15.09 18.50 10.05
C ALA A 42 16.51 18.90 9.62
N GLY A 43 16.66 19.54 8.44
CA GLY A 43 17.98 19.93 7.93
C GLY A 43 18.85 18.78 7.41
N ILE A 44 18.28 17.58 7.26
CA ILE A 44 19.03 16.37 6.87
C ILE A 44 19.37 16.41 5.38
N LYS A 45 20.66 16.56 5.06
CA LYS A 45 21.16 16.65 3.68
C LYS A 45 21.19 15.27 3.00
N TYR A 46 21.04 15.26 1.68
CA TYR A 46 21.32 14.06 0.88
C TYR A 46 22.84 13.79 0.86
N PRO A 47 23.30 12.53 0.78
CA PRO A 47 22.54 11.28 0.58
C PRO A 47 22.07 10.60 1.88
N GLN A 48 22.12 11.28 3.02
CA GLN A 48 21.80 10.69 4.31
C GLN A 48 20.34 10.16 4.35
N MET A 49 20.19 8.87 4.65
CA MET A 49 18.89 8.19 4.58
C MET A 49 18.01 8.47 5.80
N TYR A 50 18.63 8.45 6.99
CA TYR A 50 18.00 8.64 8.29
C TYR A 50 18.80 9.66 9.11
N ALA A 51 18.13 10.43 9.96
CA ALA A 51 18.78 11.25 10.97
C ALA A 51 19.45 10.35 12.02
N GLU A 52 20.65 10.71 12.44
CA GLU A 52 21.43 10.03 13.46
C GLU A 52 20.86 10.25 14.86
N LYS A 53 21.30 9.46 15.84
CA LYS A 53 20.82 9.55 17.23
C LYS A 53 21.00 10.95 17.83
N ALA A 54 22.12 11.60 17.54
CA ALA A 54 22.39 12.95 18.01
C ALA A 54 21.43 13.98 17.40
N GLU A 55 21.14 13.88 16.09
CA GLU A 55 20.22 14.76 15.38
C GLU A 55 18.77 14.57 15.84
N VAL A 56 18.38 13.32 16.10
CA VAL A 56 17.07 12.96 16.65
C VAL A 56 16.89 13.47 18.07
N ALA A 57 17.95 13.38 18.91
CA ALA A 57 17.92 13.93 20.27
C ALA A 57 17.86 15.47 20.27
N ALA A 58 18.52 16.11 19.30
CA ALA A 58 18.53 17.57 19.16
C ALA A 58 17.26 18.14 18.52
N SER A 59 16.55 17.37 17.68
CA SER A 59 15.40 17.85 16.94
C SER A 59 14.26 16.84 16.86
N ARG A 60 13.09 17.23 17.36
CA ARG A 60 11.85 16.46 17.18
C ARG A 60 11.49 16.29 15.70
N ASP A 61 11.83 17.24 14.84
CA ASP A 61 11.56 17.15 13.40
C ASP A 61 12.42 16.04 12.76
N ALA A 62 13.64 15.82 13.26
CA ALA A 62 14.50 14.72 12.83
C ALA A 62 13.94 13.35 13.25
N LEU A 63 13.35 13.25 14.45
CA LEU A 63 12.59 12.05 14.85
C LEU A 63 11.41 11.79 13.91
N ILE A 64 10.61 12.80 13.62
CA ILE A 64 9.44 12.67 12.73
C ILE A 64 9.88 12.33 11.30
N PHE A 65 11.00 12.88 10.83
CA PHE A 65 11.60 12.50 9.55
C PHE A 65 11.92 11.00 9.51
N ASN A 66 12.59 10.45 10.54
CA ASN A 66 12.88 9.01 10.62
C ASN A 66 11.59 8.17 10.66
N CYS A 67 10.58 8.60 11.41
CA CYS A 67 9.28 7.95 11.45
C CYS A 67 8.57 7.96 10.08
N ALA A 68 8.57 9.10 9.39
CA ALA A 68 8.00 9.23 8.04
C ALA A 68 8.73 8.32 7.05
N GLN A 69 10.06 8.28 7.11
CA GLN A 69 10.88 7.46 6.23
C GLN A 69 10.61 5.96 6.45
N ARG A 70 10.51 5.52 7.72
CA ARG A 70 10.16 4.13 8.03
C ARG A 70 8.76 3.78 7.55
N ALA A 71 7.78 4.68 7.73
CA ALA A 71 6.42 4.46 7.26
C ALA A 71 6.35 4.29 5.73
N HIS A 72 7.12 5.09 4.99
CA HIS A 72 7.20 5.01 3.54
C HIS A 72 7.88 3.71 3.08
N GLN A 73 9.06 3.37 3.63
CA GLN A 73 9.77 2.12 3.33
C GLN A 73 8.90 0.90 3.63
N ASN A 74 8.17 0.90 4.75
CA ASN A 74 7.27 -0.20 5.07
C ASN A 74 6.13 -0.35 4.07
N THR A 75 5.62 0.75 3.50
CA THR A 75 4.63 0.66 2.42
C THR A 75 5.27 0.05 1.18
N LEU A 76 6.46 0.51 0.79
CA LEU A 76 7.20 -0.03 -0.37
C LEU A 76 7.49 -1.53 -0.24
N GLU A 77 7.84 -2.01 0.96
CA GLU A 77 8.03 -3.44 1.26
C GLU A 77 6.75 -4.27 0.99
N ASN A 78 5.56 -3.69 1.16
CA ASN A 78 4.29 -4.39 1.03
C ASN A 78 3.64 -4.25 -0.36
N ILE A 79 4.03 -3.25 -1.16
CA ILE A 79 3.45 -3.00 -2.49
C ILE A 79 3.51 -4.24 -3.40
N PRO A 80 4.64 -4.97 -3.53
CA PRO A 80 4.69 -6.16 -4.37
C PRO A 80 3.67 -7.23 -3.95
N ILE A 81 3.54 -7.44 -2.63
CA ILE A 81 2.62 -8.43 -2.05
C ILE A 81 1.17 -8.05 -2.35
N VAL A 82 0.80 -6.79 -2.11
CA VAL A 82 -0.56 -6.29 -2.35
C VAL A 82 -0.90 -6.32 -3.83
N TYR A 83 0.03 -5.98 -4.71
CA TYR A 83 -0.21 -5.98 -6.15
C TYR A 83 -0.48 -7.39 -6.67
N VAL A 84 0.39 -8.36 -6.34
CA VAL A 84 0.25 -9.74 -6.78
C VAL A 84 -1.07 -10.33 -6.27
N THR A 85 -1.34 -10.22 -4.97
CA THR A 85 -2.54 -10.80 -4.37
C THR A 85 -3.84 -10.14 -4.86
N THR A 86 -3.84 -8.82 -5.09
CA THR A 86 -4.97 -8.08 -5.65
C THR A 86 -5.25 -8.50 -7.09
N VAL A 87 -4.22 -8.59 -7.94
CA VAL A 87 -4.39 -9.00 -9.34
C VAL A 87 -4.93 -10.42 -9.41
N LEU A 88 -4.29 -11.37 -8.72
CA LEU A 88 -4.71 -12.79 -8.72
C LEU A 88 -6.12 -13.00 -8.16
N THR A 89 -6.49 -12.25 -7.11
CA THR A 89 -7.87 -12.28 -6.60
C THR A 89 -8.83 -11.64 -7.61
N GLY A 90 -8.42 -10.54 -8.25
CA GLY A 90 -9.23 -9.76 -9.16
C GLY A 90 -9.59 -10.46 -10.47
N LEU A 91 -8.82 -11.48 -10.87
CA LEU A 91 -9.14 -12.35 -12.02
C LEU A 91 -10.49 -13.05 -11.86
N LYS A 92 -10.87 -13.40 -10.63
CA LYS A 92 -12.10 -14.12 -10.32
C LYS A 92 -13.10 -13.30 -9.49
N TYR A 93 -12.60 -12.49 -8.58
CA TYR A 93 -13.39 -11.70 -7.63
C TYR A 93 -12.98 -10.22 -7.66
N PRO A 94 -13.25 -9.48 -8.76
CA PRO A 94 -12.75 -8.12 -8.98
C PRO A 94 -13.24 -7.11 -7.91
N ILE A 95 -14.50 -7.20 -7.48
CA ILE A 95 -15.05 -6.29 -6.47
C ILE A 95 -14.40 -6.52 -5.10
N LEU A 96 -14.22 -7.80 -4.71
CA LEU A 96 -13.56 -8.16 -3.46
C LEU A 96 -12.10 -7.69 -3.45
N ALA A 97 -11.37 -7.95 -4.55
CA ALA A 97 -9.99 -7.50 -4.72
C ALA A 97 -9.87 -5.98 -4.59
N ALA A 98 -10.69 -5.24 -5.33
CA ALA A 98 -10.69 -3.78 -5.31
C ALA A 98 -11.01 -3.21 -3.92
N THR A 99 -12.01 -3.78 -3.23
CA THR A 99 -12.42 -3.36 -1.89
C THR A 99 -11.32 -3.59 -0.87
N ALA A 100 -10.73 -4.79 -0.85
CA ALA A 100 -9.66 -5.11 0.10
C ALA A 100 -8.39 -4.28 -0.14
N CYS A 101 -8.02 -4.04 -1.41
CA CYS A 101 -6.90 -3.17 -1.77
C CYS A 101 -7.17 -1.70 -1.39
N GLY A 102 -8.42 -1.23 -1.55
CA GLY A 102 -8.86 0.09 -1.10
C GLY A 102 -8.77 0.25 0.43
N ILE A 103 -9.28 -0.71 1.19
CA ILE A 103 -9.17 -0.73 2.66
C ILE A 103 -7.69 -0.71 3.08
N TRP A 104 -6.86 -1.53 2.43
CA TRP A 104 -5.43 -1.54 2.69
C TRP A 104 -4.80 -0.16 2.43
N SER A 105 -5.14 0.51 1.32
CA SER A 105 -4.62 1.85 1.00
C SER A 105 -5.00 2.90 2.05
N VAL A 106 -6.26 2.91 2.51
CA VAL A 106 -6.72 3.80 3.59
C VAL A 106 -5.97 3.50 4.90
N SER A 107 -5.73 2.22 5.19
CA SER A 107 -4.97 1.80 6.37
C SER A 107 -3.54 2.35 6.38
N ARG A 108 -2.90 2.47 5.21
CA ARG A 108 -1.54 3.03 5.07
C ARG A 108 -1.50 4.52 5.33
N ILE A 109 -2.56 5.26 5.01
CA ILE A 109 -2.69 6.66 5.37
C ILE A 109 -2.77 6.80 6.90
N ALA A 110 -3.61 5.99 7.55
CA ALA A 110 -3.74 5.99 9.01
C ALA A 110 -2.43 5.58 9.71
N TYR A 111 -1.74 4.57 9.18
CA TYR A 111 -0.44 4.10 9.67
C TYR A 111 0.63 5.19 9.59
N THR A 112 0.70 5.89 8.46
CA THR A 112 1.64 7.01 8.27
C THR A 112 1.35 8.13 9.26
N ARG A 113 0.08 8.51 9.42
CA ARG A 113 -0.33 9.54 10.40
C ARG A 113 0.04 9.14 11.83
N GLY A 114 -0.11 7.86 12.19
CA GLY A 114 0.33 7.33 13.47
C GLY A 114 1.84 7.48 13.68
N TYR A 115 2.66 7.18 12.66
CA TYR A 115 4.11 7.42 12.74
C TYR A 115 4.47 8.90 12.89
N LEU A 116 3.73 9.81 12.24
CA LEU A 116 4.00 11.24 12.30
C LEU A 116 3.76 11.88 13.68
N THR A 117 3.18 11.15 14.65
CA THR A 117 3.11 11.64 16.03
C THR A 117 4.45 11.61 16.76
N GLY A 118 5.49 10.99 16.16
CA GLY A 118 6.80 10.77 16.78
C GLY A 118 6.78 9.69 17.87
N ASP A 119 5.68 8.94 17.98
CA ASP A 119 5.54 7.79 18.86
C ASP A 119 5.29 6.54 18.00
N PRO A 120 6.30 5.67 17.82
CA PRO A 120 6.16 4.47 17.00
C PRO A 120 5.02 3.53 17.43
N ALA A 121 4.55 3.58 18.69
CA ALA A 121 3.46 2.73 19.15
C ALA A 121 2.11 3.13 18.51
N LYS A 122 1.91 4.42 18.20
CA LYS A 122 0.65 4.94 17.63
C LYS A 122 0.40 4.55 16.19
N ARG A 123 1.36 3.88 15.54
CA ARG A 123 1.20 3.34 14.17
C ARG A 123 0.16 2.21 14.10
N ALA A 124 0.01 1.42 15.17
CA ALA A 124 -0.87 0.25 15.21
C ALA A 124 -2.30 0.62 15.64
N ASN A 125 -2.90 1.57 14.95
CA ASN A 125 -4.28 1.94 15.21
C ASN A 125 -5.28 0.94 14.59
N VAL A 126 -6.54 1.02 15.00
CA VAL A 126 -7.61 0.12 14.55
C VAL A 126 -7.73 0.08 13.03
N VAL A 127 -7.57 1.22 12.34
CA VAL A 127 -7.65 1.30 10.88
C VAL A 127 -6.51 0.52 10.22
N TYR A 128 -5.29 0.57 10.77
CA TYR A 128 -4.16 -0.24 10.32
C TYR A 128 -4.41 -1.75 10.50
N ILE A 129 -5.03 -2.14 11.62
CA ILE A 129 -5.36 -3.55 11.89
C ILE A 129 -6.33 -4.08 10.84
N PHE A 130 -7.39 -3.31 10.52
CA PHE A 130 -8.31 -3.68 9.44
C PHE A 130 -7.60 -3.86 8.09
N GLY A 131 -6.67 -2.96 7.74
CA GLY A 131 -5.86 -3.12 6.53
C GLY A 131 -4.99 -4.38 6.53
N SER A 132 -4.44 -4.76 7.68
CA SER A 132 -3.65 -5.99 7.83
C SER A 132 -4.53 -7.23 7.63
N ILE A 133 -5.76 -7.22 8.18
CA ILE A 133 -6.75 -8.28 7.96
C ILE A 133 -7.16 -8.34 6.48
N SER A 134 -7.37 -7.20 5.82
CA SER A 134 -7.67 -7.16 4.39
C SER A 134 -6.55 -7.73 3.53
N MET A 135 -5.28 -7.47 3.88
CA MET A 135 -4.12 -8.04 3.20
C MET A 135 -4.05 -9.56 3.36
N LEU A 136 -4.33 -10.08 4.57
CA LEU A 136 -4.41 -11.52 4.82
C LEU A 136 -5.56 -12.15 4.01
N GLY A 137 -6.73 -11.48 3.96
CA GLY A 137 -7.86 -11.91 3.14
C GLY A 137 -7.53 -11.99 1.65
N LEU A 138 -6.81 -10.99 1.12
CA LEU A 138 -6.30 -11.00 -0.25
C LEU A 138 -5.34 -12.16 -0.51
N LEU A 139 -4.42 -12.43 0.42
CA LEU A 139 -3.48 -13.54 0.30
C LEU A 139 -4.23 -14.88 0.22
N LEU A 140 -5.11 -15.16 1.19
CA LEU A 140 -5.87 -16.40 1.24
C LEU A 140 -6.76 -16.58 0.00
N THR A 141 -7.42 -15.51 -0.43
CA THR A 141 -8.27 -15.55 -1.62
C THR A 141 -7.46 -15.77 -2.89
N SER A 142 -6.27 -15.15 -3.01
CA SER A 142 -5.38 -15.36 -4.16
C SER A 142 -4.88 -16.81 -4.26
N VAL A 143 -4.59 -17.44 -3.12
CA VAL A 143 -4.22 -18.87 -3.09
C VAL A 143 -5.41 -19.73 -3.54
N TYR A 144 -6.61 -19.42 -3.06
CA TYR A 144 -7.83 -20.12 -3.47
C TYR A 144 -8.12 -19.96 -4.96
N THR A 145 -8.04 -18.73 -5.51
CA THR A 145 -8.34 -18.48 -6.92
C THR A 145 -7.38 -19.23 -7.84
N VAL A 146 -6.07 -19.15 -7.56
CA VAL A 146 -5.05 -19.86 -8.35
C VAL A 146 -5.19 -21.38 -8.20
N GLY A 147 -5.36 -21.87 -6.97
CA GLY A 147 -5.51 -23.31 -6.71
C GLY A 147 -6.73 -23.89 -7.43
N GLN A 148 -7.87 -23.19 -7.39
CA GLN A 148 -9.07 -23.61 -8.10
C GLN A 148 -8.90 -23.58 -9.61
N SER A 149 -8.24 -22.56 -10.18
CA SER A 149 -7.94 -22.48 -11.61
C SER A 149 -7.11 -23.68 -12.08
N ILE A 150 -6.09 -24.07 -11.31
CA ILE A 150 -5.27 -25.25 -11.61
C ILE A 150 -6.12 -26.53 -11.53
N CYS A 151 -6.88 -26.72 -10.46
CA CYS A 151 -7.72 -27.92 -10.30
C CYS A 151 -8.80 -28.05 -11.38
N SER A 152 -9.33 -26.93 -11.90
CA SER A 152 -10.30 -26.94 -13.00
C SER A 152 -9.69 -27.23 -14.38
N SER A 153 -8.37 -27.20 -14.49
CA SER A 153 -7.63 -27.47 -15.73
C SER A 153 -7.04 -28.88 -15.82
N LEU A 154 -7.20 -29.68 -14.75
CA LEU A 154 -6.84 -31.10 -14.68
C LEU A 154 -8.08 -31.96 -14.96
#